data_AF-A0A8T5PIJ2-F1
#
_entry.id   AF-A0A8T5PIJ2-F1
#
_cell.length_a   1.000
_cell.length_b   1.000
_cell.length_c   1.000
_cell.angle_alpha   90.00
_cell.angle_beta   90.00
_cell.angle_gamma   90.00
#
_symmetry.space_group_name_H-M   'P 1'
#
loop_
_entity.id
_entity.type
_entity.pdbx_description
1 polymer ?
#
loop_
_entity_poly.entity_id
_entity_poly.type
_entity_poly.pdbx_seq_one_letter_code
_entity_poly.pdbx_strand_id
1 'polypeptide(L)'
;MKGYITGIWAYACEDQSIEAIQIKCQGRGDKECEVIAAPYKMLVKMGYKPIRCRKLEKAELSREYKIFNEIRPTSWARNSLKSLIDAGFFDYKHGQVTYHRERFFLCEASFMYILEKELKKIKNGLKILWDCSFGFGKRLAEISGKQEPCKFIMDFFPALGFGDILASRKEGRYEIFVKYFPWLEWYKDIDFTMFRGMLSGIISGFTDRDVKLKKIVKDIRGRDFILYLTEK
;
A
#
# COMPACT_ATOMS: atom_id res chain seq x y z
N MET A 1 -14.18 3.97 3.07
CA MET A 1 -15.14 2.84 3.22
C MET A 1 -16.21 2.78 2.13
N LYS A 2 -16.90 3.90 1.79
CA LYS A 2 -17.98 3.91 0.77
C LYS A 2 -17.63 3.16 -0.52
N GLY A 3 -16.55 3.55 -1.21
CA GLY A 3 -16.16 2.95 -2.49
C GLY A 3 -15.78 1.47 -2.42
N TYR A 4 -15.24 1.00 -1.29
CA TYR A 4 -14.87 -0.41 -1.10
C TYR A 4 -16.12 -1.30 -1.02
N ILE A 5 -17.11 -0.91 -0.20
CA ILE A 5 -18.37 -1.64 -0.07
C ILE A 5 -19.17 -1.59 -1.38
N THR A 6 -19.20 -0.44 -2.07
CA THR A 6 -19.79 -0.35 -3.41
C THR A 6 -19.18 -1.37 -4.36
N GLY A 7 -17.84 -1.43 -4.44
CA GLY A 7 -17.14 -2.32 -5.36
C GLY A 7 -17.40 -3.80 -5.09
N ILE A 8 -17.35 -4.22 -3.81
CA ILE A 8 -17.67 -5.61 -3.42
C ILE A 8 -19.10 -5.96 -3.81
N TRP A 9 -20.05 -5.09 -3.51
CA TRP A 9 -21.46 -5.39 -3.75
C TRP A 9 -21.81 -5.38 -5.23
N ALA A 10 -21.25 -4.45 -6.00
CA ALA A 10 -21.34 -4.42 -7.45
C ALA A 10 -20.76 -5.69 -8.10
N TYR A 11 -19.62 -6.19 -7.60
CA TYR A 11 -19.03 -7.45 -8.05
C TYR A 11 -19.90 -8.66 -7.69
N ALA A 12 -20.31 -8.78 -6.43
CA ALA A 12 -21.10 -9.92 -5.94
C ALA A 12 -22.49 -10.02 -6.60
N CYS A 13 -23.10 -8.88 -6.94
CA CYS A 13 -24.39 -8.83 -7.63
C CYS A 13 -24.26 -8.81 -9.16
N GLU A 14 -23.03 -8.78 -9.70
CA GLU A 14 -22.75 -8.56 -11.12
C GLU A 14 -23.43 -7.31 -11.71
N ASP A 15 -23.68 -6.28 -10.89
CA ASP A 15 -24.39 -5.05 -11.26
C ASP A 15 -23.49 -3.82 -11.04
N GLN A 16 -22.95 -3.32 -12.15
CA GLN A 16 -22.10 -2.12 -12.19
C GLN A 16 -22.86 -0.81 -11.92
N SER A 17 -24.19 -0.84 -11.84
CA SER A 17 -25.00 0.33 -11.52
C SER A 17 -25.11 0.59 -10.02
N ILE A 18 -24.67 -0.36 -9.19
CA ILE A 18 -24.65 -0.23 -7.73
C ILE A 18 -23.71 0.89 -7.33
N GLU A 19 -24.25 1.82 -6.55
CA GLU A 19 -23.49 2.85 -5.85
C GLU A 19 -23.72 2.68 -4.34
N ALA A 20 -22.91 3.35 -3.52
CA ALA A 20 -23.15 3.34 -2.08
C ALA A 20 -23.08 4.73 -1.43
N ILE A 21 -23.95 4.93 -0.46
CA ILE A 21 -23.98 6.11 0.39
C ILE A 21 -23.83 5.70 1.85
N GLN A 22 -22.81 6.25 2.51
CA GLN A 22 -22.70 6.15 3.97
C GLN A 22 -23.55 7.24 4.61
N ILE A 23 -24.62 6.81 5.27
CA ILE A 23 -25.60 7.66 5.95
C ILE A 23 -25.16 7.97 7.38
N LYS A 24 -24.57 7.01 8.10
CA LYS A 24 -23.99 7.20 9.45
C LYS A 24 -22.51 6.85 9.49
N CYS A 25 -21.73 7.55 10.29
CA CYS A 25 -20.31 7.30 10.47
C CYS A 25 -19.86 7.64 11.90
N GLN A 26 -19.16 6.72 12.54
CA GLN A 26 -18.52 6.97 13.83
C GLN A 26 -17.55 8.17 13.79
N GLY A 27 -16.88 8.37 12.64
CA GLY A 27 -16.04 9.55 12.41
C GLY A 27 -16.81 10.88 12.35
N ARG A 28 -18.15 10.86 12.33
CA ARG A 28 -19.03 12.03 12.45
C ARG A 28 -19.77 12.09 13.80
N GLY A 29 -19.47 11.18 14.73
CA GLY A 29 -20.11 11.11 16.05
C GLY A 29 -21.31 10.15 16.13
N ASP A 30 -21.62 9.40 15.08
CA ASP A 30 -22.67 8.37 15.14
C ASP A 30 -22.22 7.15 15.96
N LYS A 31 -23.16 6.40 16.55
CA LYS A 31 -22.85 5.17 17.31
C LYS A 31 -22.20 4.09 16.45
N GLU A 32 -22.63 4.00 15.19
CA GLU A 32 -22.18 3.01 14.21
C GLU A 32 -22.07 3.61 12.81
N CYS A 33 -21.35 2.90 11.92
CA CYS A 33 -21.27 3.25 10.52
C CYS A 33 -22.32 2.48 9.73
N GLU A 34 -23.19 3.19 8.99
CA GLU A 34 -24.20 2.58 8.12
C GLU A 34 -23.98 2.99 6.68
N VAL A 35 -24.05 2.01 5.78
CA VAL A 35 -23.90 2.17 4.33
C VAL A 35 -25.08 1.52 3.64
N ILE A 36 -25.72 2.25 2.72
CA ILE A 36 -26.73 1.70 1.81
C ILE A 36 -26.06 1.54 0.44
N ALA A 37 -26.06 0.32 -0.09
CA ALA A 37 -25.63 0.00 -1.44
C ALA A 37 -26.84 -0.43 -2.27
N ALA A 38 -27.09 0.25 -3.39
CA ALA A 38 -28.19 -0.05 -4.30
C ALA A 38 -27.93 0.56 -5.68
N PRO A 39 -28.63 0.13 -6.74
CA PRO A 39 -28.57 0.78 -8.04
C PRO A 39 -28.75 2.30 -7.94
N TYR A 40 -27.95 3.07 -8.67
CA TYR A 40 -27.96 4.54 -8.61
C TYR A 40 -29.37 5.15 -8.66
N LYS A 41 -30.23 4.63 -9.57
CA LYS A 41 -31.62 5.10 -9.71
C LYS A 41 -32.47 4.86 -8.46
N MET A 42 -32.24 3.77 -7.73
CA MET A 42 -32.96 3.48 -6.48
C MET A 42 -32.51 4.42 -5.37
N LEU A 43 -31.21 4.66 -5.21
CA LEU A 43 -30.71 5.61 -4.23
C LEU A 43 -31.27 7.02 -4.45
N VAL A 44 -31.35 7.47 -5.71
CA VAL A 44 -31.98 8.76 -6.04
C VAL A 44 -33.48 8.76 -5.71
N LYS A 45 -34.20 7.66 -6.00
CA LYS A 45 -35.62 7.52 -5.62
C LYS A 45 -35.84 7.54 -4.10
N MET A 46 -34.86 7.06 -3.32
CA MET A 46 -34.87 7.12 -1.86
C MET A 46 -34.53 8.52 -1.31
N GLY A 47 -34.27 9.51 -2.16
CA GLY A 47 -33.95 10.88 -1.76
C GLY A 47 -32.46 11.14 -1.50
N TYR A 48 -31.59 10.17 -1.78
CA TYR A 48 -30.15 10.34 -1.61
C TYR A 48 -29.49 11.01 -2.82
N LYS A 49 -28.32 11.61 -2.59
CA LYS A 49 -27.45 12.20 -3.62
C LYS A 49 -26.15 11.39 -3.76
N PRO A 50 -26.21 10.16 -4.31
CA PRO A 50 -25.01 9.34 -4.48
C PRO A 50 -24.06 9.97 -5.51
N ILE A 51 -22.76 9.83 -5.26
CA ILE A 51 -21.73 10.11 -6.28
C ILE A 51 -21.75 8.93 -7.25
N ARG A 52 -21.74 9.23 -8.56
CA ARG A 52 -21.79 8.20 -9.61
C ARG A 52 -20.47 8.06 -10.34
N CYS A 53 -19.95 6.85 -10.41
CA CYS A 53 -18.89 6.51 -11.34
C CYS A 53 -19.51 6.21 -12.72
N ARG A 54 -19.40 7.14 -13.67
CA ARG A 54 -20.05 7.00 -15.00
C ARG A 54 -19.32 6.02 -15.92
N LYS A 55 -18.02 5.82 -15.71
CA LYS A 55 -17.17 4.97 -16.54
C LYS A 55 -16.27 4.19 -15.60
N LEU A 56 -16.56 2.90 -15.44
CA LEU A 56 -15.58 1.96 -14.94
C LEU A 56 -14.68 1.62 -16.13
N GLU A 57 -13.41 2.03 -16.06
CA GLU A 57 -12.44 1.51 -17.01
C GLU A 57 -12.38 -0.01 -16.80
N LYS A 58 -12.62 -0.78 -17.87
CA LYS A 58 -12.37 -2.21 -17.83
C LYS A 58 -10.87 -2.37 -17.69
N ALA A 59 -10.42 -2.75 -16.50
CA ALA A 59 -9.07 -3.22 -16.29
C ALA A 59 -8.98 -4.62 -16.91
N GLU A 60 -8.66 -4.69 -18.20
CA GLU A 60 -8.23 -5.97 -18.77
C GLU A 60 -6.88 -6.31 -18.17
N LEU A 61 -6.77 -7.48 -17.55
CA LEU A 61 -5.50 -7.96 -17.02
C LEU A 61 -4.59 -8.30 -18.18
N SER A 62 -3.64 -7.42 -18.49
CA SER A 62 -2.64 -7.68 -19.50
C SER A 62 -1.82 -8.92 -19.21
N ARG A 63 -1.19 -9.46 -20.26
CA ARG A 63 -0.29 -10.61 -20.13
C ARG A 63 0.86 -10.27 -19.18
N GLU A 64 1.37 -9.05 -19.27
CA GLU A 64 2.41 -8.49 -18.41
C GLU A 64 1.96 -8.47 -16.94
N TYR A 65 0.75 -7.99 -16.66
CA TYR A 65 0.21 -8.02 -15.29
C TYR A 65 0.18 -9.44 -14.73
N LYS A 66 -0.33 -10.40 -15.51
CA LYS A 66 -0.37 -11.82 -15.08
C LYS A 66 1.04 -12.34 -14.81
N ILE A 67 2.00 -12.08 -15.70
CA ILE A 67 3.40 -12.51 -15.55
C ILE A 67 4.07 -11.88 -14.33
N PHE A 68 3.87 -10.59 -14.09
CA PHE A 68 4.51 -9.88 -12.98
C PHE A 68 3.96 -10.27 -11.61
N ASN A 69 2.71 -10.73 -11.55
CA ASN A 69 2.02 -11.09 -10.31
C ASN A 69 1.85 -12.62 -10.13
N GLU A 70 2.59 -13.42 -10.90
CA GLU A 70 2.70 -14.87 -10.67
C GLU A 70 3.27 -15.16 -9.27
N ILE A 71 2.74 -16.18 -8.60
CA ILE A 71 3.28 -16.66 -7.31
C ILE A 71 4.68 -17.22 -7.56
N ARG A 72 5.67 -16.71 -6.81
CA ARG A 72 7.08 -17.07 -6.96
C ARG A 72 7.74 -17.34 -5.60
N PRO A 73 8.74 -18.24 -5.55
CA PRO A 73 9.57 -18.39 -4.37
C PRO A 73 10.37 -17.11 -4.12
N THR A 74 10.49 -16.73 -2.86
CA THR A 74 11.31 -15.59 -2.44
C THR A 74 12.79 -15.98 -2.48
N SER A 75 13.62 -15.03 -2.90
CA SER A 75 15.08 -15.14 -2.88
C SER A 75 15.66 -14.68 -1.53
N TRP A 76 15.02 -13.70 -0.87
CA TRP A 76 15.58 -13.04 0.31
C TRP A 76 14.70 -13.11 1.55
N ALA A 77 13.39 -12.91 1.40
CA ALA A 77 12.45 -13.04 2.50
C ALA A 77 12.43 -14.49 3.01
N ARG A 78 12.74 -14.66 4.29
CA ARG A 78 12.81 -15.98 4.96
C ARG A 78 11.60 -16.30 5.83
N ASN A 79 10.85 -15.27 6.20
CA ASN A 79 9.72 -15.38 7.12
C ASN A 79 8.43 -15.08 6.37
N SER A 80 7.43 -15.93 6.57
CA SER A 80 6.05 -15.62 6.14
C SER A 80 5.37 -14.71 7.17
N LEU A 81 4.28 -14.03 6.77
CA LEU A 81 3.44 -13.29 7.73
C LEU A 81 2.98 -14.20 8.88
N LYS A 82 2.59 -15.45 8.58
CA LYS A 82 2.20 -16.43 9.59
C LYS A 82 3.35 -16.69 10.57
N SER A 83 4.56 -16.94 10.06
CA SER A 83 5.74 -17.19 10.89
C SER A 83 6.05 -16.02 11.82
N LEU A 84 5.87 -14.78 11.36
CA LEU A 84 6.07 -13.59 12.17
C LEU A 84 4.95 -13.37 13.20
N ILE A 85 3.71 -13.78 12.89
CA ILE A 85 2.61 -13.80 13.86
C ILE A 85 2.89 -14.84 14.94
N ASP A 86 3.26 -16.07 14.54
CA ASP A 86 3.55 -17.16 15.48
C ASP A 86 4.75 -16.82 16.39
N ALA A 87 5.71 -16.04 15.89
CA ALA A 87 6.86 -15.55 16.64
C ALA A 87 6.56 -14.32 17.53
N GLY A 88 5.34 -13.77 17.50
CA GLY A 88 4.94 -12.59 18.25
C GLY A 88 5.52 -11.27 17.73
N PHE A 89 6.04 -11.25 16.49
CA PHE A 89 6.47 -10.02 15.84
C PHE A 89 5.27 -9.18 15.37
N PHE A 90 4.26 -9.85 14.80
CA PHE A 90 2.94 -9.25 14.54
C PHE A 90 1.90 -9.87 15.47
N ASP A 91 0.90 -9.07 15.83
CA ASP A 91 -0.29 -9.55 16.52
C ASP A 91 -1.42 -9.77 15.51
N TYR A 92 -2.17 -10.87 15.65
CA TYR A 92 -3.37 -11.10 14.85
C TYR A 92 -4.57 -11.40 15.74
N LYS A 93 -5.61 -10.56 15.67
CA LYS A 93 -6.84 -10.75 16.44
C LYS A 93 -8.05 -10.23 15.66
N HIS A 94 -9.12 -11.04 15.58
CA HIS A 94 -10.38 -10.70 14.91
C HIS A 94 -10.21 -10.12 13.49
N GLY A 95 -9.34 -10.73 12.68
CA GLY A 95 -9.09 -10.27 11.30
C GLY A 95 -8.21 -9.03 11.20
N GLN A 96 -7.57 -8.60 12.29
CA GLN A 96 -6.71 -7.41 12.33
C GLN A 96 -5.27 -7.86 12.52
N VAL A 97 -4.39 -7.40 11.63
CA VAL A 97 -2.94 -7.49 11.81
C VAL A 97 -2.49 -6.18 12.47
N THR A 98 -1.78 -6.28 13.58
CA THR A 98 -1.25 -5.13 14.31
C THR A 98 0.25 -5.28 14.61
N TYR A 99 0.95 -4.16 14.66
CA TYR A 99 2.35 -4.07 15.07
C TYR A 99 2.48 -2.98 16.13
N HIS A 100 2.81 -3.32 17.38
CA HIS A 100 2.86 -2.36 18.50
C HIS A 100 1.64 -1.41 18.56
N ARG A 101 0.42 -1.97 18.44
CA ARG A 101 -0.88 -1.26 18.41
C ARG A 101 -1.21 -0.48 17.13
N GLU A 102 -0.27 -0.34 16.19
CA GLU A 102 -0.58 0.17 14.86
C GLU A 102 -1.35 -0.91 14.08
N ARG A 103 -2.52 -0.54 13.55
CA ARG A 103 -3.39 -1.46 12.80
C ARG A 103 -3.16 -1.32 11.31
N PHE A 104 -2.92 -2.46 10.67
CA PHE A 104 -2.81 -2.56 9.21
C PHE A 104 -4.13 -3.06 8.64
N PHE A 105 -4.47 -2.58 7.46
CA PHE A 105 -5.61 -3.05 6.69
C PHE A 105 -5.13 -3.47 5.31
N LEU A 106 -5.75 -4.53 4.80
CA LEU A 106 -5.50 -4.99 3.45
C LEU A 106 -6.01 -3.94 2.47
N CYS A 107 -5.14 -3.56 1.55
CA CYS A 107 -5.44 -2.65 0.47
C CYS A 107 -5.02 -3.28 -0.84
N GLU A 108 -5.83 -3.10 -1.88
CA GLU A 108 -5.45 -3.51 -3.23
C GLU A 108 -4.29 -2.61 -3.73
N ALA A 109 -3.34 -3.22 -4.44
CA ALA A 109 -2.07 -2.59 -4.79
C ALA A 109 -2.23 -1.31 -5.65
N SER A 110 -3.26 -1.24 -6.50
CA SER A 110 -3.58 -0.07 -7.33
C SER A 110 -3.80 1.20 -6.54
N PHE A 111 -4.22 1.09 -5.28
CA PHE A 111 -4.44 2.24 -4.43
C PHE A 111 -3.19 3.13 -4.34
N MET A 112 -1.99 2.55 -4.22
CA MET A 112 -0.76 3.34 -4.16
C MET A 112 -0.51 4.12 -5.45
N TYR A 113 -0.78 3.48 -6.59
CA TYR A 113 -0.58 4.07 -7.91
C TYR A 113 -1.58 5.19 -8.17
N ILE A 114 -2.86 4.96 -7.87
CA ILE A 114 -3.93 5.95 -8.01
C ILE A 114 -3.63 7.14 -7.10
N LEU A 115 -3.30 6.88 -5.83
CA LEU A 115 -3.00 7.95 -4.87
C LEU A 115 -1.87 8.85 -5.36
N GLU A 116 -0.76 8.27 -5.82
CA GLU A 116 0.38 9.03 -6.31
C GLU A 116 0.05 9.79 -7.61
N LYS A 117 -0.65 9.16 -8.58
CA LYS A 117 -1.08 9.79 -9.83
C LYS A 117 -2.01 10.98 -9.59
N GLU A 118 -2.96 10.86 -8.67
CA GLU A 118 -3.90 11.93 -8.35
C GLU A 118 -3.22 13.05 -7.55
N LEU A 119 -2.38 12.73 -6.57
CA LEU A 119 -1.65 13.74 -5.80
C LEU A 119 -0.62 14.50 -6.64
N LYS A 120 -0.09 13.90 -7.71
CA LYS A 120 0.79 14.59 -8.68
C LYS A 120 0.10 15.77 -9.37
N LYS A 121 -1.22 15.75 -9.51
CA LYS A 121 -2.01 16.83 -10.13
C LYS A 121 -2.24 18.02 -9.19
N ILE A 122 -1.96 17.85 -7.89
CA ILE A 122 -2.19 18.86 -6.85
C ILE A 122 -0.85 19.53 -6.51
N LYS A 123 -0.83 20.87 -6.42
CA LYS A 123 0.35 21.61 -5.97
C LYS A 123 0.81 21.06 -4.61
N ASN A 124 2.08 20.66 -4.52
CA ASN A 124 2.70 20.03 -3.35
C ASN A 124 2.13 18.66 -2.93
N GLY A 125 1.23 18.02 -3.69
CA GLY A 125 0.60 16.76 -3.29
C GLY A 125 1.60 15.62 -3.05
N LEU A 126 2.59 15.45 -3.93
CA LEU A 126 3.65 14.44 -3.74
C LEU A 126 4.57 14.75 -2.55
N LYS A 127 4.81 16.04 -2.25
CA LYS A 127 5.58 16.44 -1.06
C LYS A 127 4.83 16.05 0.21
N ILE A 128 3.52 16.31 0.27
CA ILE A 128 2.68 15.91 1.41
C ILE A 128 2.67 14.39 1.55
N LEU A 129 2.52 13.64 0.45
CA LEU A 129 2.59 12.18 0.46
C LEU A 129 3.93 11.67 1.02
N TRP A 130 5.03 12.25 0.57
CA TRP A 130 6.37 11.95 1.08
C TRP A 130 6.48 12.22 2.58
N ASP A 131 6.13 13.43 3.03
CA ASP A 131 6.29 13.87 4.42
C ASP A 131 5.46 12.98 5.37
N CYS A 132 4.21 12.66 5.00
CA CYS A 132 3.36 11.75 5.76
C CYS A 132 3.96 10.34 5.84
N SER A 133 4.45 9.82 4.72
CA SER A 133 5.02 8.47 4.64
C SER A 133 6.34 8.36 5.40
N PHE A 134 7.19 9.39 5.30
CA PHE A 134 8.44 9.51 6.05
C PHE A 134 8.19 9.59 7.55
N GLY A 135 7.23 10.42 7.96
CA GLY A 135 6.82 10.53 9.36
C GLY A 135 6.27 9.22 9.91
N PHE A 136 5.48 8.49 9.12
CA PHE A 136 5.02 7.15 9.48
C PHE A 136 6.19 6.17 9.65
N GLY A 137 7.13 6.14 8.71
CA GLY A 137 8.32 5.28 8.81
C GLY A 137 9.18 5.57 10.05
N LYS A 138 9.38 6.85 10.39
CA LYS A 138 10.07 7.24 11.63
C LYS A 138 9.36 6.74 12.87
N ARG A 139 8.05 6.96 12.96
CA ARG A 139 7.22 6.50 14.07
C ARG A 139 7.28 4.97 14.22
N LEU A 140 7.25 4.23 13.10
CA LEU A 140 7.42 2.78 13.12
C LEU A 140 8.76 2.40 13.75
N ALA A 141 9.87 3.02 13.33
CA ALA A 141 11.17 2.75 13.91
C ALA A 141 11.23 3.08 15.42
N GLU A 142 10.60 4.16 15.85
CA GLU A 142 10.51 4.55 17.27
C GLU A 142 9.78 3.49 18.11
N ILE A 143 8.61 3.01 17.66
CA ILE A 143 7.82 2.01 18.41
C ILE A 143 8.46 0.61 18.36
N SER A 144 9.23 0.30 17.31
CA SER A 144 9.98 -0.96 17.18
C SER A 144 11.17 -1.08 18.14
N GLY A 145 11.59 0.04 18.75
CA GLY A 145 12.80 0.11 19.55
C GLY A 145 14.08 -0.08 18.72
N LYS A 146 15.19 -0.42 19.37
CA LYS A 146 16.49 -0.54 18.68
C LYS A 146 16.52 -1.80 17.80
N GLN A 147 16.59 -1.62 16.48
CA GLN A 147 16.70 -2.69 15.49
C GLN A 147 17.76 -2.35 14.43
N GLU A 148 18.22 -3.37 13.69
CA GLU A 148 19.01 -3.13 12.48
C GLU A 148 18.05 -2.80 11.31
N PRO A 149 18.22 -1.64 10.63
CA PRO A 149 17.25 -1.18 9.63
C PRO A 149 17.01 -2.16 8.48
N CYS A 150 18.07 -2.77 7.94
CA CYS A 150 17.95 -3.66 6.78
C CYS A 150 17.14 -4.91 7.13
N LYS A 151 17.47 -5.55 8.25
CA LYS A 151 16.76 -6.72 8.76
C LYS A 151 15.30 -6.40 9.03
N PHE A 152 15.01 -5.29 9.70
CA PHE A 152 13.63 -4.87 9.95
C PHE A 152 12.84 -4.71 8.65
N ILE A 153 13.41 -4.03 7.65
CA ILE A 153 12.78 -3.83 6.34
C ILE A 153 12.53 -5.18 5.63
N MET A 154 13.50 -6.09 5.68
CA MET A 154 13.43 -7.40 5.03
C MET A 154 12.45 -8.38 5.70
N ASP A 155 12.13 -8.19 6.97
CA ASP A 155 11.09 -8.97 7.66
C ASP A 155 9.71 -8.30 7.53
N PHE A 156 9.63 -7.00 7.78
CA PHE A 156 8.37 -6.26 7.92
C PHE A 156 7.60 -6.13 6.60
N PHE A 157 8.25 -5.64 5.54
CA PHE A 157 7.56 -5.30 4.30
C PHE A 157 7.17 -6.52 3.45
N PRO A 158 8.02 -7.55 3.28
CA PRO A 158 7.63 -8.77 2.58
C PRO A 158 6.44 -9.47 3.23
N ALA A 159 6.38 -9.48 4.57
CA ALA A 159 5.24 -10.04 5.31
C ALA A 159 3.92 -9.29 5.05
N LEU A 160 4.00 -8.00 4.69
CA LEU A 160 2.85 -7.17 4.32
C LEU A 160 2.59 -7.15 2.80
N GLY A 161 3.29 -7.97 2.02
CA GLY A 161 3.05 -8.12 0.58
C GLY A 161 3.72 -7.05 -0.30
N PHE A 162 4.75 -6.36 0.19
CA PHE A 162 5.54 -5.41 -0.61
C PHE A 162 6.62 -6.10 -1.47
N GLY A 163 6.40 -7.36 -1.82
CA GLY A 163 7.35 -8.15 -2.61
C GLY A 163 8.53 -8.70 -1.80
N ASP A 164 9.49 -9.30 -2.51
CA ASP A 164 10.72 -9.84 -1.97
C ASP A 164 11.80 -8.75 -1.94
N ILE A 165 12.29 -8.42 -0.74
CA ILE A 165 13.12 -7.24 -0.51
C ILE A 165 14.50 -7.65 -0.01
N LEU A 166 15.53 -7.08 -0.64
CA LEU A 166 16.90 -7.07 -0.13
C LEU A 166 17.26 -5.63 0.22
N ALA A 167 17.40 -5.36 1.52
CA ALA A 167 17.98 -4.12 2.02
C ALA A 167 19.43 -4.39 2.42
N SER A 168 20.33 -3.49 2.05
CA SER A 168 21.74 -3.59 2.41
C SER A 168 22.36 -2.22 2.59
N ARG A 169 23.52 -2.19 3.26
CA ARG A 169 24.33 -0.98 3.42
C ARG A 169 25.70 -1.20 2.78
N LYS A 170 26.04 -0.36 1.80
CA LYS A 170 27.36 -0.35 1.13
C LYS A 170 27.98 1.02 1.24
N GLU A 171 29.24 1.08 1.68
CA GLU A 171 29.98 2.34 1.83
C GLU A 171 29.21 3.41 2.63
N GLY A 172 28.51 2.97 3.69
CA GLY A 172 27.72 3.86 4.55
C GLY A 172 26.35 4.25 3.99
N ARG A 173 26.01 3.85 2.77
CA ARG A 173 24.76 4.17 2.05
C ARG A 173 23.81 2.98 1.99
N TYR A 174 22.52 3.24 2.08
CA TYR A 174 21.47 2.24 1.96
C TYR A 174 21.07 2.00 0.50
N GLU A 175 20.96 0.72 0.16
CA GLU A 175 20.53 0.19 -1.13
C GLU A 175 19.39 -0.81 -0.89
N ILE A 176 18.28 -0.63 -1.58
CA ILE A 176 17.10 -1.50 -1.46
C ILE A 176 16.71 -2.01 -2.84
N PHE A 177 16.68 -3.33 -2.96
CA PHE A 177 16.20 -4.04 -4.14
C PHE A 177 14.87 -4.70 -3.80
N VAL A 178 13.89 -4.53 -4.67
CA VAL A 178 12.55 -5.11 -4.52
C VAL A 178 12.21 -5.88 -5.79
N LYS A 179 11.91 -7.17 -5.61
CA LYS A 179 11.34 -8.06 -6.62
C LYS A 179 9.88 -8.34 -6.28
N TYR A 180 9.07 -8.68 -7.28
CA TYR A 180 7.71 -9.19 -7.08
C TYR A 180 6.79 -8.29 -6.24
N PHE A 181 7.05 -6.98 -6.14
CA PHE A 181 6.02 -6.07 -5.63
C PHE A 181 4.78 -6.23 -6.53
N PRO A 182 3.55 -6.11 -6.02
CA PRO A 182 2.37 -6.22 -6.87
C PRO A 182 2.33 -5.07 -7.89
N TRP A 183 2.73 -5.37 -9.12
CA TRP A 183 2.94 -4.36 -10.16
C TRP A 183 1.70 -4.19 -11.03
N LEU A 184 1.36 -2.93 -11.28
CA LEU A 184 0.38 -2.53 -12.30
C LEU A 184 1.08 -1.80 -13.42
N GLU A 185 0.43 -1.73 -14.58
CA GLU A 185 0.92 -1.03 -15.78
C GLU A 185 1.33 0.42 -15.52
N TRP A 186 0.72 1.04 -14.50
CA TRP A 186 1.02 2.40 -14.05
C TRP A 186 2.36 2.57 -13.34
N TYR A 187 3.19 1.53 -13.21
CA TYR A 187 4.53 1.62 -12.60
C TYR A 187 5.44 2.66 -13.29
N LYS A 188 5.21 2.90 -14.58
CA LYS A 188 5.95 3.92 -15.35
C LYS A 188 5.59 5.34 -14.92
N ASP A 189 4.37 5.55 -14.41
CA ASP A 189 3.80 6.87 -14.14
C ASP A 189 4.10 7.39 -12.72
N ILE A 190 4.54 6.51 -11.82
CA ILE A 190 4.74 6.81 -10.39
C ILE A 190 6.18 6.59 -9.96
N ASP A 191 6.63 7.31 -8.94
CA ASP A 191 8.00 7.26 -8.42
C ASP A 191 8.09 6.55 -7.06
N PHE A 192 7.03 5.81 -6.71
CA PHE A 192 6.92 5.07 -5.45
C PHE A 192 7.15 5.98 -4.24
N THR A 193 6.64 7.21 -4.32
CA THR A 193 6.86 8.27 -3.34
C THR A 193 6.44 7.83 -1.94
N MET A 194 5.29 7.15 -1.83
CA MET A 194 4.79 6.63 -0.56
C MET A 194 5.75 5.57 0.02
N PHE A 195 6.09 4.55 -0.76
CA PHE A 195 6.92 3.44 -0.30
C PHE A 195 8.34 3.90 0.05
N ARG A 196 8.95 4.74 -0.80
CA ARG A 196 10.26 5.34 -0.54
C ARG A 196 10.26 6.22 0.70
N GLY A 197 9.18 6.98 0.91
CA GLY A 197 9.00 7.78 2.12
C GLY A 197 9.02 6.90 3.36
N MET A 198 8.23 5.81 3.38
CA MET A 198 8.20 4.85 4.50
C MET A 198 9.59 4.24 4.77
N LEU A 199 10.26 3.73 3.73
CA LEU A 199 11.59 3.13 3.86
C LEU A 199 12.64 4.13 4.37
N SER A 200 12.63 5.35 3.81
CA SER A 200 13.52 6.44 4.22
C SER A 200 13.28 6.83 5.68
N GLY A 201 12.00 6.91 6.09
CA GLY A 201 11.61 7.19 7.47
C GLY A 201 12.07 6.13 8.45
N ILE A 202 11.90 4.84 8.12
CA ILE A 202 12.35 3.72 8.96
C ILE A 202 13.87 3.76 9.15
N ILE A 203 14.64 3.88 8.08
CA ILE A 203 16.09 3.97 8.16
C ILE A 203 16.50 5.18 9.00
N SER A 204 15.85 6.33 8.77
CA SER A 204 16.16 7.55 9.50
C SER A 204 15.84 7.45 10.98
N GLY A 205 14.75 6.77 11.34
CA GLY A 205 14.35 6.57 12.74
C GLY A 205 15.26 5.61 13.49
N PHE A 206 15.72 4.53 12.86
CA PHE A 206 16.65 3.58 13.51
C PHE A 206 18.09 4.08 13.59
N THR A 207 18.50 5.02 12.74
CA THR A 207 19.89 5.48 12.63
C THR A 207 20.13 6.91 13.12
N ASP A 208 19.07 7.62 13.49
CA ASP A 208 19.08 9.06 13.81
C ASP A 208 19.72 9.95 12.73
N ARG A 209 19.80 9.46 11.49
CA ARG A 209 20.30 10.20 10.32
C ARG A 209 19.15 10.60 9.41
N ASP A 210 19.21 11.76 8.75
CA ASP A 210 18.27 12.09 7.68
C ASP A 210 18.64 11.32 6.40
N VAL A 211 18.08 10.13 6.23
CA VAL A 211 18.32 9.25 5.08
C VAL A 211 17.15 9.36 4.10
N LYS A 212 17.45 9.68 2.83
CA LYS A 212 16.45 9.79 1.76
C LYS A 212 16.86 8.96 0.57
N LEU A 213 16.03 7.99 0.20
CA LEU A 213 16.21 7.16 -0.99
C LEU A 213 15.78 7.96 -2.23
N LYS A 214 16.73 8.60 -2.92
CA LYS A 214 16.49 9.57 -4.01
C LYS A 214 16.46 8.91 -5.38
N LYS A 215 17.46 8.10 -5.73
CA LYS A 215 17.53 7.42 -7.01
C LYS A 215 16.57 6.24 -7.05
N ILE A 216 15.88 6.16 -8.19
CA ILE A 216 14.92 5.11 -8.51
C ILE A 216 15.36 4.52 -9.84
N VAL A 217 15.56 3.22 -9.87
CA VAL A 217 15.74 2.48 -11.12
C VAL A 217 14.62 1.46 -11.19
N LYS A 218 13.84 1.54 -12.26
CA LYS A 218 12.76 0.62 -12.60
C LYS A 218 13.26 -0.21 -13.77
N ASP A 219 13.43 -1.50 -13.58
CA ASP A 219 14.00 -2.39 -14.59
C ASP A 219 13.10 -3.59 -14.79
N ILE A 220 12.97 -4.06 -16.03
CA ILE A 220 12.29 -5.32 -16.35
C ILE A 220 13.33 -6.26 -16.95
N ARG A 221 13.63 -7.33 -16.23
CA ARG A 221 14.55 -8.38 -16.67
C ARG A 221 13.78 -9.67 -16.85
N GLY A 222 13.53 -10.05 -18.10
CA GLY A 222 12.74 -11.22 -18.43
C GLY A 222 11.32 -11.09 -17.86
N ARG A 223 10.99 -11.91 -16.87
CA ARG A 223 9.68 -11.91 -16.20
C ARG A 223 9.66 -11.14 -14.87
N ASP A 224 10.76 -10.51 -14.49
CA ASP A 224 10.90 -9.82 -13.21
C ASP A 224 10.89 -8.32 -13.43
N PHE A 225 9.97 -7.62 -12.78
CA PHE A 225 10.15 -6.19 -12.52
C PHE A 225 10.95 -6.01 -11.24
N ILE A 226 11.97 -5.17 -11.33
CA ILE A 226 12.91 -4.85 -10.26
C ILE A 226 12.83 -3.35 -9.97
N LEU A 227 12.54 -3.01 -8.71
CA LEU A 227 12.70 -1.67 -8.20
C LEU A 227 13.98 -1.58 -7.39
N TYR A 228 14.85 -0.65 -7.77
CA TYR A 228 16.08 -0.38 -7.05
C TYR A 228 16.09 1.06 -6.53
N LEU A 229 16.27 1.21 -5.22
CA LEU A 229 16.20 2.47 -4.49
C LEU A 229 17.52 2.72 -3.75
N THR A 230 18.09 3.92 -3.88
CA THR A 230 19.34 4.26 -3.18
C THR A 230 19.37 5.69 -2.68
N GLU A 231 20.28 6.00 -1.76
CA GLU A 231 20.52 7.36 -1.25
C GLU A 231 21.08 8.36 -2.28
N LYS A 232 21.68 7.87 -3.38
CA LYS A 232 22.25 8.74 -4.43
C LYS A 232 21.18 9.34 -5.31
#